data_AF-A0A0G4FF56-F1
#
_entry.id   AF-A0A0G4FF56-F1
#
_cell.length_a   1.000
_cell.length_b   1.000
_cell.length_c   1.000
_cell.angle_alpha   90.00
_cell.angle_beta   90.00
_cell.angle_gamma   90.00
#
_symmetry.space_group_name_H-M   'P 1'
#
loop_
_entity.id
_entity.type
_entity.pdbx_description
1 polymer ?
#
loop_
_entity_poly.entity_id
_entity_poly.type
_entity_poly.pdbx_seq_one_letter_code
_entity_poly.pdbx_strand_id
1 'polypeptide(L)'
;MSDAATADDGRQANRGRTAEPSSSAAGTPGAASDEERRRAQREERERELRQQISDAPGLLTCITAFLPLCLLVQLSGKTWKHSLPKHHTVTIDSSRAAERRIWQRVPLDLVTKWAVRLTRLTAIVLRYPMDAALWCIDIFIAMIEGHVAGRRAASMQGGTLRTIQLLEGYQLSRREMWSLQRGNPPLPSLLQPPPSLNALETVSGVTLAHSGLANRGWLMPSLERRAQEGWGASHVGRFIGSSQSLRRVDGIFEGDEWAGVFERMPVAVAGQPGPLARLERIGTVVLSANSNAARAAAVDRLRAALWSRGCRRSLTELTLQMGFRSSRVGNFELSLFYSDDFPPNPSTLFKTIMRQLARRAKGVVYTITQHDLTHPVDSPSDAAVDVASSLSFDRAKKVSVQANINPPPPHTPSPQPTIIEHLQPFPQADTLRIHGRLNASAGRLLADKLANQVAEVVTVRVPAADALGVLGGLGGGRVVRQVAIDLGELGTDEIVVPAAGLTNLPRIDKLCFSCLAPVPVEDAGSRIRAAFTSALLSALFDHIPGLQSVALSVAWSVPDDLVASMRAAFTDGWTIGRFPVTMARGTSYVRLIVFASGG
;
A
#
# COMPACT_ATOMS: atom_id res chain seq x y z
N MET A 1 17.59 -22.18 -29.44
CA MET A 1 18.97 -21.93 -28.99
C MET A 1 18.86 -21.13 -27.71
N SER A 2 18.52 -21.80 -26.60
CA SER A 2 19.43 -22.37 -25.58
C SER A 2 19.51 -21.38 -24.40
N ASP A 3 19.21 -21.67 -23.14
CA ASP A 3 18.73 -22.87 -22.44
C ASP A 3 17.98 -22.42 -21.17
N ALA A 4 16.94 -23.17 -20.81
CA ALA A 4 16.24 -23.05 -19.53
C ALA A 4 16.66 -24.23 -18.64
N ALA A 5 17.18 -23.95 -17.44
CA ALA A 5 17.56 -24.95 -16.47
C ALA A 5 16.40 -25.23 -15.49
N THR A 6 15.74 -26.36 -15.70
CA THR A 6 14.89 -27.06 -14.73
C THR A 6 15.76 -27.98 -13.86
N ALA A 7 15.64 -27.86 -12.54
CA ALA A 7 16.18 -28.83 -11.58
C ALA A 7 15.02 -29.71 -11.08
N ASP A 8 15.03 -30.95 -11.57
CA ASP A 8 14.25 -32.10 -11.13
C ASP A 8 15.26 -33.12 -10.61
N ASP A 9 15.13 -33.56 -9.35
CA ASP A 9 15.93 -34.67 -8.82
C ASP A 9 15.13 -35.46 -7.78
N GLY A 10 14.47 -36.50 -8.28
CA GLY A 10 14.90 -37.87 -7.99
C GLY A 10 14.82 -38.36 -6.54
N ARG A 11 13.70 -38.99 -6.16
CA ARG A 11 13.70 -40.11 -5.19
C ARG A 11 12.47 -41.02 -5.37
N GLN A 12 12.58 -41.95 -6.31
CA GLN A 12 11.85 -43.22 -6.29
C GLN A 12 12.86 -44.34 -6.05
N ALA A 13 12.71 -45.07 -4.95
CA ALA A 13 13.35 -46.38 -4.76
C ALA A 13 12.24 -47.42 -4.70
N ASN A 14 12.30 -48.33 -5.67
CA ASN A 14 11.32 -49.39 -5.94
C ASN A 14 11.84 -50.72 -5.39
N ARG A 15 10.95 -51.47 -4.74
CA ARG A 15 10.82 -52.95 -4.65
C ARG A 15 12.08 -53.83 -4.57
N GLY A 16 12.11 -54.62 -3.50
CA GLY A 16 12.71 -55.97 -3.48
C GLY A 16 11.93 -56.85 -2.52
N ARG A 17 10.96 -57.61 -3.04
CA ARG A 17 10.11 -58.55 -2.31
C ARG A 17 10.69 -59.95 -2.58
N THR A 18 11.38 -60.53 -1.61
CA THR A 18 11.79 -61.94 -1.61
C THR A 18 11.03 -62.65 -0.52
N ALA A 19 10.22 -63.62 -0.94
CA ALA A 19 9.54 -64.56 -0.08
C ALA A 19 10.49 -65.72 0.20
N GLU A 20 10.65 -66.07 1.48
CA GLU A 20 11.09 -67.40 1.90
C GLU A 20 10.29 -67.85 3.14
N PRO A 21 10.15 -69.17 3.36
CA PRO A 21 9.04 -69.75 4.09
C PRO A 21 9.40 -70.17 5.52
N SER A 22 8.35 -70.28 6.34
CA SER A 22 8.20 -71.28 7.40
C SER A 22 9.30 -71.39 8.46
N SER A 23 9.05 -70.79 9.63
CA SER A 23 9.32 -71.48 10.89
C SER A 23 8.13 -71.35 11.84
N SER A 24 7.49 -72.50 12.06
CA SER A 24 6.48 -72.77 13.06
C SER A 24 7.06 -72.54 14.46
N ALA A 25 6.74 -71.41 15.08
CA ALA A 25 6.94 -71.20 16.52
C ALA A 25 5.60 -71.45 17.25
N ALA A 26 5.63 -72.43 18.13
CA ALA A 26 4.51 -72.87 18.95
C ALA A 26 3.83 -71.71 19.68
N GLY A 27 2.50 -71.66 19.58
CA GLY A 27 1.67 -70.72 20.31
C GLY A 27 1.73 -71.00 21.82
N THR A 28 2.32 -70.07 22.57
CA THR A 28 2.18 -70.01 24.03
C THR A 28 0.76 -69.54 24.37
N PRO A 29 -0.10 -70.36 25.00
CA PRO A 29 -1.53 -70.02 25.22
C PRO A 29 -1.79 -68.95 26.31
N GLY A 30 -0.74 -68.32 26.86
CA GLY A 30 -0.85 -67.47 28.05
C GLY A 30 -0.95 -65.96 27.80
N ALA A 31 -0.57 -65.45 26.61
CA ALA A 31 -0.45 -64.01 26.40
C ALA A 31 -1.80 -63.27 26.19
N ALA A 32 -2.83 -63.97 25.70
CA ALA A 32 -4.16 -63.39 25.52
C ALA A 32 -4.89 -63.14 26.86
N SER A 33 -4.65 -64.00 27.87
CA SER A 33 -5.27 -63.90 29.20
C SER A 33 -4.79 -62.69 30.00
N ASP A 34 -3.53 -62.26 29.82
CA ASP A 34 -2.96 -61.14 30.58
C ASP A 34 -3.43 -59.78 30.04
N GLU A 35 -3.63 -59.66 28.73
CA GLU A 35 -4.09 -58.41 28.12
C GLU A 35 -5.58 -58.15 28.44
N GLU A 36 -6.41 -59.19 28.45
CA GLU A 36 -7.80 -59.09 28.93
C GLU A 36 -7.86 -58.69 30.41
N ARG A 37 -6.99 -59.27 31.25
CA ARG A 37 -6.93 -58.92 32.68
C ARG A 37 -6.49 -57.48 32.91
N ARG A 38 -5.54 -56.97 32.11
CA ARG A 38 -5.11 -55.56 32.14
C ARG A 38 -6.21 -54.62 31.67
N ARG A 39 -6.97 -55.00 30.64
CA ARG A 39 -8.11 -54.23 30.15
C ARG A 39 -9.21 -54.14 31.20
N ALA A 40 -9.56 -55.26 31.82
CA ALA A 40 -10.55 -55.31 32.90
C ALA A 40 -10.12 -54.46 34.11
N GLN A 41 -8.85 -54.55 34.54
CA GLN A 41 -8.33 -53.69 35.62
C GLN A 41 -8.32 -52.21 35.26
N ARG A 42 -8.02 -51.84 34.00
CA ARG A 42 -8.10 -50.45 33.56
C ARG A 42 -9.55 -49.95 33.60
N GLU A 43 -10.50 -50.73 33.12
CA GLU A 43 -11.92 -50.38 33.13
C GLU A 43 -12.49 -50.28 34.55
N GLU A 44 -12.03 -51.11 35.48
CA GLU A 44 -12.38 -51.03 36.91
C GLU A 44 -11.82 -49.77 37.55
N ARG A 45 -10.52 -49.47 37.36
CA ARG A 45 -9.91 -48.22 37.85
C ARG A 45 -10.56 -46.97 37.25
N GLU A 46 -10.93 -47.00 35.96
CA GLU A 46 -11.67 -45.90 35.34
C GLU A 46 -13.06 -45.73 35.94
N ARG A 47 -13.76 -46.83 36.28
CA ARG A 47 -15.05 -46.77 36.97
C ARG A 47 -14.92 -46.19 38.37
N GLU A 48 -13.95 -46.67 39.15
CA GLU A 48 -13.67 -46.13 40.49
C GLU A 48 -13.31 -44.65 40.44
N LEU A 49 -12.48 -44.22 39.48
CA LEU A 49 -12.12 -42.82 39.32
C LEU A 49 -13.33 -41.96 38.91
N ARG A 50 -14.18 -42.44 38.00
CA ARG A 50 -15.43 -41.75 37.62
C ARG A 50 -16.37 -41.62 38.82
N GLN A 51 -16.45 -42.65 39.65
CA GLN A 51 -17.25 -42.65 40.88
C GLN A 51 -16.70 -41.65 41.90
N GLN A 52 -15.38 -41.66 42.16
CA GLN A 52 -14.72 -40.69 43.04
C GLN A 52 -14.91 -39.24 42.58
N ILE A 53 -14.81 -38.98 41.27
CA ILE A 53 -15.07 -37.64 40.70
C ILE A 53 -16.53 -37.23 40.87
N SER A 54 -17.46 -38.18 40.75
CA SER A 54 -18.89 -37.93 40.93
C SER A 54 -19.26 -37.69 42.40
N ASP A 55 -18.66 -38.44 43.32
CA ASP A 55 -19.00 -38.41 44.74
C ASP A 55 -18.33 -37.27 45.51
N ALA A 56 -17.22 -36.73 45.00
CA ALA A 56 -16.54 -35.56 45.58
C ALA A 56 -17.34 -34.27 45.32
N PRO A 57 -18.03 -33.69 46.33
CA PRO A 57 -18.91 -32.55 46.12
C PRO A 57 -18.11 -31.34 45.63
N GLY A 58 -18.50 -30.80 44.47
CA GLY A 58 -17.85 -29.62 43.88
C GLY A 58 -16.61 -29.91 43.02
N LEU A 59 -16.01 -31.11 43.06
CA LEU A 59 -14.84 -31.44 42.25
C LEU A 59 -15.17 -31.40 40.74
N LEU A 60 -16.30 -31.99 40.34
CA LEU A 60 -16.78 -31.92 38.96
C LEU A 60 -17.00 -30.46 38.52
N THR A 61 -17.55 -29.62 39.40
CA THR A 61 -17.74 -28.18 39.14
C THR A 61 -16.41 -27.44 39.01
N CYS A 62 -15.38 -27.84 39.75
CA CYS A 62 -14.03 -27.29 39.63
C CYS A 62 -13.40 -27.70 38.30
N ILE A 63 -13.40 -28.99 37.96
CA ILE A 63 -12.84 -29.52 36.71
C ILE A 63 -13.52 -28.88 35.49
N THR A 64 -14.85 -28.84 35.49
CA THR A 64 -15.63 -28.30 34.37
C THR A 64 -15.53 -26.78 34.22
N ALA A 65 -15.08 -26.03 35.22
CA ALA A 65 -14.81 -24.60 35.08
C ALA A 65 -13.58 -24.30 34.20
N PHE A 66 -12.70 -25.30 34.00
CA PHE A 66 -11.49 -25.18 33.18
C PHE A 66 -11.61 -25.87 31.81
N LEU A 67 -12.70 -26.60 31.56
CA LEU A 67 -12.91 -27.24 30.27
C LEU A 67 -13.34 -26.20 29.23
N PRO A 68 -12.79 -26.23 28.01
CA PRO A 68 -13.32 -25.48 26.89
C PRO A 68 -14.83 -25.74 26.73
N LEU A 69 -15.58 -24.69 26.41
CA LEU A 69 -17.05 -24.77 26.30
C LEU A 69 -17.50 -25.87 25.33
N CYS A 70 -16.74 -26.11 24.25
CA CYS A 70 -16.99 -27.16 23.27
C CYS A 70 -16.95 -28.58 23.88
N LEU A 71 -16.14 -28.82 24.91
CA LEU A 71 -16.10 -30.09 25.63
C LEU A 71 -17.25 -30.21 26.64
N LEU A 72 -17.70 -29.08 27.22
CA LEU A 72 -18.87 -29.08 28.11
C LEU A 72 -20.16 -29.49 27.41
N VAL A 73 -20.27 -29.26 26.09
CA VAL A 73 -21.38 -29.73 25.25
C VAL A 73 -21.51 -31.24 25.27
N GLN A 74 -20.39 -31.95 25.43
CA GLN A 74 -20.34 -33.41 25.45
C GLN A 74 -20.67 -33.99 26.83
N LEU A 75 -20.68 -33.16 27.87
CA LEU A 75 -21.05 -33.57 29.23
C LEU A 75 -22.58 -33.56 29.41
N SER A 76 -23.06 -34.29 30.42
CA SER A 76 -24.50 -34.40 30.70
C SER A 76 -25.18 -33.03 30.83
N GLY A 77 -26.44 -32.93 30.40
CA GLY A 77 -27.20 -31.68 30.39
C GLY A 77 -27.35 -30.99 31.76
N LYS A 78 -27.11 -31.72 32.85
CA LYS A 78 -27.13 -31.19 34.22
C LYS A 78 -25.82 -30.53 34.62
N THR A 79 -24.69 -31.07 34.15
CA THR A 79 -23.35 -30.64 34.58
C THR A 79 -23.03 -29.21 34.11
N TRP A 80 -23.30 -28.87 32.85
CA TRP A 80 -22.94 -27.55 32.32
C TRP A 80 -23.72 -26.41 33.00
N LYS A 81 -24.96 -26.65 33.48
CA LYS A 81 -25.79 -25.61 34.11
C LYS A 81 -25.12 -24.96 35.32
N HIS A 82 -24.30 -25.72 36.06
CA HIS A 82 -23.59 -25.24 37.25
C HIS A 82 -22.24 -24.60 36.93
N SER A 83 -21.64 -24.95 35.78
CA SER A 83 -20.28 -24.55 35.43
C SER A 83 -20.22 -23.31 34.53
N LEU A 84 -21.21 -23.10 33.66
CA LEU A 84 -21.24 -21.93 32.76
C LEU A 84 -21.11 -20.58 33.49
N PRO A 85 -21.77 -20.33 34.64
CA PRO A 85 -21.62 -19.05 35.33
C PRO A 85 -20.19 -18.75 35.80
N LYS A 86 -19.31 -19.76 35.85
CA LYS A 86 -17.89 -19.63 36.24
C LYS A 86 -16.96 -19.34 35.05
N HIS A 87 -17.46 -19.38 33.82
CA HIS A 87 -16.65 -19.12 32.63
C HIS A 87 -16.52 -17.63 32.38
N HIS A 88 -15.29 -17.19 32.18
CA HIS A 88 -14.94 -15.79 31.90
C HIS A 88 -14.55 -15.59 30.44
N THR A 89 -14.12 -16.66 29.76
CA THR A 89 -13.69 -16.61 28.36
C THR A 89 -14.39 -17.67 27.55
N VAL A 90 -14.85 -17.30 26.35
CA VAL A 90 -15.34 -18.24 25.34
C VAL A 90 -14.51 -18.11 24.08
N THR A 91 -14.02 -19.23 23.57
CA THR A 91 -13.27 -19.30 22.32
C THR A 91 -14.02 -20.20 21.33
N ILE A 92 -14.32 -19.66 20.16
CA ILE A 92 -14.86 -20.38 19.01
C ILE A 92 -13.70 -20.60 18.05
N ASP A 93 -13.11 -21.80 18.05
CA ASP A 93 -11.85 -22.07 17.38
C ASP A 93 -12.02 -23.05 16.20
N SER A 94 -11.57 -22.63 15.02
CA SER A 94 -11.54 -23.47 13.82
C SER A 94 -10.25 -24.27 13.64
N SER A 95 -9.19 -24.00 14.41
CA SER A 95 -7.87 -24.62 14.22
C SER A 95 -7.89 -26.12 14.46
N ARG A 96 -8.70 -26.60 15.40
CA ARG A 96 -8.85 -28.03 15.70
C ARG A 96 -10.09 -28.58 15.01
N ALA A 97 -9.90 -29.66 14.25
CA ALA A 97 -10.99 -30.31 13.51
C ALA A 97 -12.17 -30.75 14.41
N ALA A 98 -11.89 -31.21 15.62
CA ALA A 98 -12.91 -31.60 16.58
C ALA A 98 -13.76 -30.41 17.07
N GLU A 99 -13.11 -29.31 17.47
CA GLU A 99 -13.80 -28.09 17.91
C GLU A 99 -14.60 -27.45 16.77
N ARG A 100 -13.99 -27.36 15.59
CA ARG A 100 -14.64 -26.86 14.37
C ARG A 100 -15.94 -27.60 14.08
N ARG A 101 -15.94 -28.94 14.15
CA ARG A 101 -17.14 -29.77 13.94
C ARG A 101 -18.22 -29.51 14.99
N ILE A 102 -17.84 -29.27 16.26
CA ILE A 102 -18.79 -28.98 17.34
C ILE A 102 -19.50 -27.66 17.05
N TRP A 103 -18.74 -26.60 16.78
CA TRP A 103 -19.31 -25.27 16.51
C TRP A 103 -20.16 -25.26 15.22
N GLN A 104 -19.77 -26.00 14.20
CA GLN A 104 -20.58 -26.09 12.97
C GLN A 104 -21.95 -26.74 13.18
N ARG A 105 -22.03 -27.70 14.12
CA ARG A 105 -23.23 -28.53 14.34
C ARG A 105 -24.10 -28.06 15.49
N VAL A 106 -23.57 -27.26 16.42
CA VAL A 106 -24.35 -26.85 17.59
C VAL A 106 -25.56 -26.00 17.18
N PRO A 107 -26.79 -26.39 17.57
CA PRO A 107 -27.98 -25.60 17.29
C PRO A 107 -27.90 -24.20 17.90
N LEU A 108 -28.39 -23.18 17.19
CA LEU A 108 -28.32 -21.79 17.64
C LEU A 108 -29.14 -21.56 18.91
N ASP A 109 -30.28 -22.24 19.08
CA ASP A 109 -31.10 -22.15 20.29
C ASP A 109 -30.37 -22.66 21.54
N LEU A 110 -29.55 -23.70 21.37
CA LEU A 110 -28.71 -24.23 22.43
C LEU A 110 -27.59 -23.26 22.79
N VAL A 111 -26.96 -22.63 21.79
CA VAL A 111 -25.98 -21.55 21.99
C VAL A 111 -26.59 -20.39 22.77
N THR A 112 -27.80 -19.94 22.42
CA THR A 112 -28.51 -18.88 23.16
C THR A 112 -28.77 -19.28 24.61
N LYS A 113 -29.18 -20.54 24.87
CA LYS A 113 -29.37 -21.05 26.25
C LYS A 113 -28.07 -21.04 27.06
N TRP A 114 -26.92 -21.32 26.44
CA TRP A 114 -25.62 -21.22 27.09
C TRP A 114 -25.25 -19.77 27.36
N ALA A 115 -25.39 -18.92 26.36
CA ALA A 115 -25.07 -17.49 26.42
C ALA A 115 -25.77 -16.80 27.61
N VAL A 116 -27.07 -17.07 27.80
CA VAL A 116 -27.87 -16.56 28.93
C VAL A 116 -27.30 -16.94 30.30
N ARG A 117 -26.57 -18.06 30.40
CA ARG A 117 -25.96 -18.53 31.66
C ARG A 117 -24.53 -18.03 31.88
N LEU A 118 -23.87 -17.51 30.85
CA LEU A 118 -22.49 -17.00 30.91
C LEU A 118 -22.43 -15.61 31.55
N THR A 119 -23.05 -15.40 32.71
CA THR A 119 -23.23 -14.04 33.29
C THR A 119 -21.93 -13.35 33.72
N ARG A 120 -20.79 -14.07 33.76
CA ARG A 120 -19.45 -13.55 34.09
C ARG A 120 -18.49 -13.49 32.90
N LEU A 121 -19.00 -13.64 31.67
CA LEU A 121 -18.17 -13.55 30.47
C LEU A 121 -17.45 -12.19 30.41
N THR A 122 -16.11 -12.22 30.34
CA THR A 122 -15.24 -11.05 30.20
C THR A 122 -14.57 -10.98 28.84
N ALA A 123 -14.37 -12.11 28.15
CA ALA A 123 -13.77 -12.13 26.82
C ALA A 123 -14.44 -13.15 25.90
N ILE A 124 -14.54 -12.81 24.62
CA ILE A 124 -14.94 -13.75 23.57
C ILE A 124 -14.01 -13.64 22.37
N VAL A 125 -13.58 -14.79 21.85
CA VAL A 125 -12.63 -14.90 20.75
C VAL A 125 -13.22 -15.77 19.64
N LEU A 126 -13.26 -15.28 18.41
CA LEU A 126 -13.56 -16.05 17.21
C LEU A 126 -12.28 -16.25 16.39
N ARG A 127 -11.82 -17.50 16.27
CA ARG A 127 -10.70 -17.88 15.41
C ARG A 127 -11.23 -18.58 14.16
N TYR A 128 -11.33 -17.83 13.07
CA TYR A 128 -11.93 -18.31 11.82
C TYR A 128 -10.85 -18.79 10.82
N PRO A 129 -11.15 -19.71 9.88
CA PRO A 129 -10.20 -20.10 8.84
C PRO A 129 -9.87 -18.93 7.91
N MET A 130 -8.63 -18.86 7.42
CA MET A 130 -8.28 -17.97 6.30
C MET A 130 -9.29 -18.14 5.15
N ASP A 131 -9.69 -17.05 4.51
CA ASP A 131 -10.75 -17.00 3.46
C ASP A 131 -12.19 -17.32 3.92
N ALA A 132 -12.43 -17.55 5.21
CA ALA A 132 -13.76 -17.82 5.76
C ALA A 132 -14.07 -16.95 6.99
N ALA A 133 -13.89 -15.63 6.86
CA ALA A 133 -14.07 -14.66 7.93
C ALA A 133 -15.43 -14.74 8.65
N LEU A 134 -16.50 -15.10 7.93
CA LEU A 134 -17.85 -15.22 8.50
C LEU A 134 -18.15 -16.59 9.14
N TRP A 135 -17.16 -17.48 9.22
CA TRP A 135 -17.34 -18.80 9.79
C TRP A 135 -17.85 -18.71 11.24
N CYS A 136 -19.02 -19.32 11.49
CA CYS A 136 -19.70 -19.33 12.81
C CYS A 136 -19.94 -17.94 13.43
N ILE A 137 -20.06 -16.88 12.61
CA ILE A 137 -20.33 -15.52 13.11
C ILE A 137 -21.71 -15.40 13.79
N ASP A 138 -22.67 -16.24 13.39
CA ASP A 138 -24.00 -16.34 13.99
C ASP A 138 -23.94 -16.81 15.45
N ILE A 139 -23.15 -17.85 15.72
CA ILE A 139 -22.90 -18.37 17.06
C ILE A 139 -22.19 -17.32 17.90
N PHE A 140 -21.19 -16.66 17.32
CA PHE A 140 -20.44 -15.60 17.98
C PHE A 140 -21.34 -14.45 18.44
N ILE A 141 -22.23 -13.96 17.56
CA ILE A 141 -23.20 -12.92 17.89
C ILE A 141 -24.20 -13.41 18.94
N ALA A 142 -24.74 -14.62 18.78
CA ALA A 142 -25.70 -15.19 19.73
C ALA A 142 -25.10 -15.35 21.14
N MET A 143 -23.80 -15.64 21.26
CA MET A 143 -23.10 -15.68 22.54
C MET A 143 -23.02 -14.30 23.21
N ILE A 144 -22.65 -13.26 22.47
CA ILE A 144 -22.55 -11.89 23.00
C ILE A 144 -23.91 -11.38 23.44
N GLU A 145 -24.92 -11.53 22.59
CA GLU A 145 -26.24 -10.97 22.83
C GLU A 145 -27.02 -11.76 23.88
N GLY A 146 -26.88 -13.09 23.89
CA GLY A 146 -27.45 -13.92 24.94
C GLY A 146 -26.81 -13.68 26.30
N HIS A 147 -25.50 -13.37 26.37
CA HIS A 147 -24.85 -12.95 27.62
C HIS A 147 -25.50 -11.70 28.21
N VAL A 148 -25.74 -10.67 27.38
CA VAL A 148 -26.43 -9.45 27.80
C VAL A 148 -27.85 -9.74 28.26
N ALA A 149 -28.60 -10.56 27.50
CA ALA A 149 -29.95 -10.96 27.87
C ALA A 149 -30.00 -11.71 29.21
N GLY A 150 -29.05 -12.61 29.44
CA GLY A 150 -28.96 -13.37 30.69
C GLY A 150 -28.64 -12.52 31.91
N ARG A 151 -27.70 -11.57 31.78
CA ARG A 151 -27.42 -10.61 32.85
C ARG A 151 -28.63 -9.73 33.16
N ARG A 152 -29.34 -9.26 32.13
CA ARG A 152 -30.57 -8.48 32.28
C ARG A 152 -31.66 -9.28 33.00
N ALA A 153 -31.88 -10.53 32.60
CA ALA A 153 -32.86 -11.42 33.22
C ALA A 153 -32.52 -11.73 34.70
N ALA A 154 -31.23 -11.74 35.05
CA ALA A 154 -30.75 -11.91 36.42
C ALA A 154 -30.66 -10.58 37.21
N SER A 155 -31.17 -9.46 36.67
CA SER A 155 -31.12 -8.12 37.27
C SER A 155 -29.70 -7.68 37.68
N MET A 156 -28.68 -8.16 36.96
CA MET A 156 -27.30 -7.80 37.23
C MET A 156 -26.99 -6.46 36.59
N GLN A 157 -26.58 -5.49 37.40
CA GLN A 157 -26.18 -4.17 36.93
C GLN A 157 -24.84 -4.24 36.16
N GLY A 158 -24.71 -3.41 35.12
CA GLY A 158 -23.50 -3.31 34.30
C GLY A 158 -23.21 -4.52 33.41
N GLY A 159 -22.17 -4.40 32.59
CA GLY A 159 -21.64 -5.49 31.75
C GLY A 159 -20.41 -6.14 32.40
N THR A 160 -20.05 -7.34 31.94
CA THR A 160 -18.75 -7.95 32.27
C THR A 160 -17.87 -8.16 31.05
N LEU A 161 -18.45 -8.25 29.85
CA LEU A 161 -17.71 -8.46 28.61
C LEU A 161 -16.83 -7.24 28.31
N ARG A 162 -15.51 -7.40 28.41
CA ARG A 162 -14.47 -6.38 28.18
C ARG A 162 -13.79 -6.48 26.83
N THR A 163 -13.74 -7.67 26.25
CA THR A 163 -12.92 -7.93 25.07
C THR A 163 -13.65 -8.78 24.04
N ILE A 164 -13.64 -8.31 22.80
CA ILE A 164 -14.05 -9.06 21.59
C ILE A 164 -12.84 -9.14 20.66
N GLN A 165 -12.46 -10.37 20.27
CA GLN A 165 -11.39 -10.59 19.30
C GLN A 165 -11.88 -11.48 18.16
N LEU A 166 -11.60 -11.05 16.93
CA LEU A 166 -11.78 -11.87 15.73
C LEU A 166 -10.39 -12.08 15.16
N LEU A 167 -9.93 -13.32 15.13
CA LEU A 167 -8.58 -13.67 14.74
C LEU A 167 -8.65 -14.52 13.48
N GLU A 168 -7.97 -14.09 12.43
CA GLU A 168 -7.70 -14.97 11.31
C GLU A 168 -6.82 -16.12 11.80
N GLY A 169 -7.29 -17.34 11.57
CA GLY A 169 -6.71 -18.58 12.04
C GLY A 169 -5.93 -19.31 10.96
N TYR A 170 -5.85 -20.63 11.15
CA TYR A 170 -5.05 -21.50 10.30
C TYR A 170 -5.64 -21.67 8.89
N GLN A 171 -4.75 -21.80 7.89
CA GLN A 171 -5.12 -22.10 6.52
C GLN A 171 -5.57 -23.56 6.42
N LEU A 172 -6.87 -23.78 6.28
CA LEU A 172 -7.41 -25.13 6.07
C LEU A 172 -6.96 -25.70 4.72
N SER A 173 -6.82 -27.03 4.64
CA SER A 173 -6.64 -27.67 3.35
C SER A 173 -7.84 -27.38 2.44
N ARG A 174 -7.63 -27.39 1.12
CA ARG A 174 -8.71 -27.16 0.15
C ARG A 174 -9.92 -28.06 0.43
N ARG A 175 -9.71 -29.34 0.72
CA ARG A 175 -10.78 -30.31 1.06
C ARG A 175 -11.54 -29.91 2.32
N GLU A 176 -10.83 -29.49 3.36
CA GLU A 176 -11.47 -29.02 4.59
C GLU A 176 -12.27 -27.74 4.36
N MET A 177 -11.75 -26.82 3.56
CA MET A 177 -12.45 -25.58 3.19
C MET A 177 -13.77 -25.88 2.47
N TRP A 178 -13.77 -26.79 1.50
CA TRP A 178 -15.00 -27.22 0.81
C TRP A 178 -16.00 -27.91 1.75
N SER A 179 -15.51 -28.58 2.80
CA SER A 179 -16.37 -29.21 3.81
C SER A 179 -16.82 -28.26 4.92
N LEU A 180 -16.44 -26.97 4.85
CA LEU A 180 -16.72 -26.00 5.90
C LEU A 180 -18.21 -25.67 5.92
N GLN A 181 -18.92 -26.20 6.90
CA GLN A 181 -20.28 -25.78 7.23
C GLN A 181 -20.26 -24.41 7.91
N ARG A 182 -21.36 -23.65 7.78
CA ARG A 182 -21.54 -22.28 8.33
C ARG A 182 -20.42 -21.30 7.94
N GLY A 183 -19.94 -21.35 6.70
CA GLY A 183 -18.95 -20.38 6.21
C GLY A 183 -19.51 -18.95 6.09
N ASN A 184 -20.82 -18.82 5.82
CA ASN A 184 -21.54 -17.55 5.76
C ASN A 184 -22.98 -17.73 6.29
N PRO A 185 -23.15 -17.93 7.60
CA PRO A 185 -24.47 -18.17 8.18
C PRO A 185 -25.27 -16.86 8.22
N PRO A 186 -26.62 -16.92 8.13
CA PRO A 186 -27.44 -15.75 8.33
C PRO A 186 -27.23 -15.20 9.75
N LEU A 187 -27.14 -13.87 9.88
CA LEU A 187 -26.99 -13.23 11.19
C LEU A 187 -28.28 -13.43 12.01
N PRO A 188 -28.19 -13.60 13.35
CA PRO A 188 -29.35 -13.65 14.22
C PRO A 188 -30.23 -12.40 14.06
N SER A 189 -31.53 -12.51 14.36
CA SER A 189 -32.44 -11.35 14.36
C SER A 189 -31.91 -10.23 15.27
N LEU A 190 -32.16 -8.97 14.91
CA LEU A 190 -31.79 -7.82 15.73
C LEU A 190 -32.60 -7.80 17.03
N LEU A 191 -31.94 -7.62 18.16
CA LEU A 191 -32.64 -7.50 19.45
C LEU A 191 -33.22 -6.10 19.65
N GLN A 192 -34.42 -6.05 20.23
CA GLN A 192 -35.10 -4.84 20.64
C GLN A 192 -35.42 -4.90 22.14
N PRO A 193 -34.93 -3.95 22.97
CA PRO A 193 -34.00 -2.88 22.62
C PRO A 193 -32.59 -3.41 22.29
N PRO A 194 -31.74 -2.63 21.61
CA PRO A 194 -30.37 -3.03 21.31
C PRO A 194 -29.58 -3.40 22.58
N PRO A 195 -28.68 -4.40 22.52
CA PRO A 195 -27.93 -4.83 23.68
C PRO A 195 -26.89 -3.79 24.09
N SER A 196 -26.76 -3.58 25.41
CA SER A 196 -25.74 -2.70 25.96
C SER A 196 -24.58 -3.49 26.53
N LEU A 197 -23.38 -3.19 26.01
CA LEU A 197 -22.09 -3.77 26.36
C LEU A 197 -21.29 -2.75 27.17
N ASN A 198 -21.84 -2.36 28.32
CA ASN A 198 -21.31 -1.30 29.17
C ASN A 198 -19.86 -1.49 29.66
N ALA A 199 -19.33 -2.71 29.63
CA ALA A 199 -17.95 -3.00 30.05
C ALA A 199 -16.99 -3.25 28.89
N LEU A 200 -17.47 -3.21 27.63
CA LEU A 200 -16.64 -3.55 26.48
C LEU A 200 -15.63 -2.45 26.22
N GLU A 201 -14.36 -2.77 26.40
CA GLU A 201 -13.24 -1.83 26.28
C GLU A 201 -12.51 -1.98 24.95
N THR A 202 -12.42 -3.22 24.42
CA THR A 202 -11.61 -3.53 23.24
C THR A 202 -12.34 -4.42 22.24
N VAL A 203 -12.31 -4.01 20.97
CA VAL A 203 -12.70 -4.82 19.81
C VAL A 203 -11.52 -4.86 18.83
N SER A 204 -11.04 -6.05 18.47
CA SER A 204 -9.92 -6.18 17.54
C SER A 204 -10.12 -7.26 16.47
N GLY A 205 -9.41 -7.08 15.35
CA GLY A 205 -9.34 -8.03 14.24
C GLY A 205 -10.62 -8.15 13.41
N VAL A 206 -11.49 -7.13 13.49
CA VAL A 206 -12.59 -6.98 12.55
C VAL A 206 -12.05 -6.63 11.15
N THR A 207 -12.63 -7.27 10.14
CA THR A 207 -12.27 -7.14 8.71
C THR A 207 -13.49 -6.71 7.92
N LEU A 208 -13.35 -6.34 6.63
CA LEU A 208 -14.48 -5.94 5.77
C LEU A 208 -15.67 -6.93 5.80
N ALA A 209 -15.39 -8.23 5.85
CA ALA A 209 -16.42 -9.27 5.95
C ALA A 209 -17.32 -9.09 7.18
N HIS A 210 -16.77 -8.60 8.29
CA HIS A 210 -17.47 -8.40 9.56
C HIS A 210 -18.31 -7.12 9.63
N SER A 211 -18.48 -6.39 8.53
CA SER A 211 -19.23 -5.12 8.49
C SER A 211 -20.68 -5.22 9.03
N GLY A 212 -21.28 -6.42 8.98
CA GLY A 212 -22.58 -6.71 9.59
C GLY A 212 -22.65 -6.42 11.10
N LEU A 213 -21.52 -6.47 11.82
CA LEU A 213 -21.46 -6.12 13.25
C LEU A 213 -21.83 -4.65 13.51
N ALA A 214 -21.49 -3.74 12.59
CA ALA A 214 -21.87 -2.32 12.68
C ALA A 214 -23.39 -2.09 12.62
N ASN A 215 -24.15 -3.05 12.11
CA ASN A 215 -25.60 -2.96 11.97
C ASN A 215 -26.34 -3.55 13.19
N ARG A 216 -25.64 -4.14 14.16
CA ARG A 216 -26.27 -4.77 15.33
C ARG A 216 -26.85 -3.76 16.33
N GLY A 217 -26.43 -2.50 16.27
CA GLY A 217 -26.91 -1.44 17.16
C GLY A 217 -26.37 -1.56 18.60
N TRP A 218 -25.28 -2.29 18.82
CA TRP A 218 -24.68 -2.46 20.14
C TRP A 218 -24.32 -1.11 20.78
N LEU A 219 -24.72 -0.91 22.03
CA LEU A 219 -24.37 0.27 22.82
C LEU A 219 -23.10 -0.05 23.61
N MET A 220 -22.02 0.71 23.40
CA MET A 220 -20.68 0.39 23.91
C MET A 220 -20.02 1.62 24.56
N PRO A 221 -20.61 2.18 25.64
CA PRO A 221 -20.14 3.45 26.21
C PRO A 221 -18.69 3.41 26.71
N SER A 222 -18.18 2.24 27.10
CA SER A 222 -16.81 2.06 27.61
C SER A 222 -15.80 1.67 26.54
N LEU A 223 -16.17 1.64 25.25
CA LEU A 223 -15.27 1.20 24.18
C LEU A 223 -14.09 2.17 24.05
N GLU A 224 -12.90 1.73 24.46
CA GLU A 224 -11.68 2.53 24.42
C GLU A 224 -10.90 2.32 23.12
N ARG A 225 -10.82 1.07 22.65
CA ARG A 225 -9.94 0.69 21.54
C ARG A 225 -10.68 -0.11 20.49
N ARG A 226 -10.50 0.32 19.25
CA ARG A 226 -10.90 -0.47 18.10
C ARG A 226 -9.76 -0.59 17.09
N ALA A 227 -9.32 -1.83 16.89
CA ALA A 227 -8.38 -2.19 15.84
C ALA A 227 -9.08 -2.92 14.69
N GLN A 228 -8.90 -2.44 13.46
CA GLN A 228 -9.55 -2.99 12.28
C GLN A 228 -8.67 -2.98 11.05
N GLU A 229 -9.18 -3.66 10.01
CA GLU A 229 -8.86 -3.35 8.62
C GLU A 229 -10.12 -3.39 7.74
N GLY A 230 -10.21 -2.46 6.78
CA GLY A 230 -11.10 -2.58 5.62
C GLY A 230 -12.58 -2.16 5.77
N TRP A 231 -13.11 -1.78 6.94
CA TRP A 231 -14.46 -1.18 6.97
C TRP A 231 -14.44 0.22 6.39
N GLY A 232 -15.49 0.56 5.62
CA GLY A 232 -15.75 1.95 5.23
C GLY A 232 -16.14 2.83 6.42
N ALA A 233 -15.93 4.14 6.28
CA ALA A 233 -16.18 5.16 7.30
C ALA A 233 -17.58 5.08 7.94
N SER A 234 -18.62 4.85 7.12
CA SER A 234 -20.00 4.74 7.62
C SER A 234 -20.22 3.55 8.58
N HIS A 235 -19.53 2.44 8.39
CA HIS A 235 -19.60 1.27 9.27
C HIS A 235 -18.83 1.53 10.57
N VAL A 236 -17.65 2.16 10.48
CA VAL A 236 -16.87 2.53 11.67
C VAL A 236 -17.66 3.50 12.54
N GLY A 237 -18.20 4.58 11.97
CA GLY A 237 -18.97 5.59 12.70
C GLY A 237 -20.20 5.03 13.40
N ARG A 238 -20.97 4.14 12.73
CA ARG A 238 -22.12 3.46 13.35
C ARG A 238 -21.70 2.55 14.51
N PHE A 239 -20.59 1.83 14.35
CA PHE A 239 -20.12 0.91 15.38
C PHE A 239 -19.60 1.64 16.62
N ILE A 240 -18.80 2.70 16.46
CA ILE A 240 -18.25 3.44 17.61
C ILE A 240 -19.18 4.52 18.16
N GLY A 241 -20.31 4.79 17.50
CA GLY A 241 -21.17 5.96 17.73
C GLY A 241 -21.68 6.12 19.15
N SER A 242 -21.78 5.01 19.90
CA SER A 242 -22.25 4.98 21.29
C SER A 242 -21.13 5.06 22.33
N SER A 243 -19.86 5.11 21.93
CA SER A 243 -18.73 5.20 22.87
C SER A 243 -18.61 6.58 23.53
N GLN A 244 -18.18 6.59 24.80
CA GLN A 244 -17.84 7.78 25.57
C GLN A 244 -16.39 7.75 26.10
N SER A 245 -15.66 6.66 25.84
CA SER A 245 -14.33 6.41 26.41
C SER A 245 -13.27 6.16 25.33
N LEU A 246 -13.56 6.54 24.09
CA LEU A 246 -12.74 6.20 22.93
C LEU A 246 -11.36 6.86 23.04
N ARG A 247 -10.32 6.01 22.97
CA ARG A 247 -8.91 6.40 22.97
C ARG A 247 -8.25 6.18 21.63
N ARG A 248 -8.56 5.09 20.94
CA ARG A 248 -7.91 4.68 19.69
C ARG A 248 -8.89 4.12 18.68
N VAL A 249 -8.83 4.65 17.47
CA VAL A 249 -9.61 4.16 16.32
C VAL A 249 -8.69 3.94 15.13
N ASP A 250 -8.53 2.69 14.70
CA ASP A 250 -7.77 2.38 13.50
C ASP A 250 -8.63 2.48 12.22
N GLY A 251 -7.97 2.72 11.09
CA GLY A 251 -8.60 2.91 9.79
C GLY A 251 -7.71 3.74 8.85
N ILE A 252 -8.05 3.74 7.57
CA ILE A 252 -7.43 4.59 6.54
C ILE A 252 -8.58 5.24 5.79
N PHE A 253 -8.82 6.52 6.02
CA PHE A 253 -9.94 7.27 5.45
C PHE A 253 -9.52 8.66 5.01
N GLU A 254 -10.23 9.24 4.05
CA GLU A 254 -10.07 10.66 3.74
C GLU A 254 -10.46 11.55 4.94
N GLY A 255 -10.00 12.80 4.97
CA GLY A 255 -10.35 13.74 6.04
C GLY A 255 -11.86 13.90 6.23
N ASP A 256 -12.60 13.99 5.12
CA ASP A 256 -14.06 14.13 5.12
C ASP A 256 -14.77 12.87 5.64
N GLU A 257 -14.25 11.71 5.26
CA GLU A 257 -14.75 10.42 5.73
C GLU A 257 -14.51 10.24 7.25
N TRP A 258 -13.33 10.62 7.76
CA TRP A 258 -13.07 10.65 9.20
C TRP A 258 -14.01 11.60 9.93
N ALA A 259 -14.33 12.76 9.35
CA ALA A 259 -15.33 13.65 9.92
C ALA A 259 -16.69 12.95 10.04
N GLY A 260 -17.13 12.27 8.97
CA GLY A 260 -18.36 11.48 8.96
C GLY A 260 -18.38 10.32 9.97
N VAL A 261 -17.22 9.70 10.25
CA VAL A 261 -17.08 8.70 11.32
C VAL A 261 -17.45 9.30 12.68
N PHE A 262 -16.80 10.40 13.05
CA PHE A 262 -17.00 11.02 14.36
C PHE A 262 -18.34 11.73 14.45
N GLU A 263 -18.90 12.21 13.34
CA GLU A 263 -20.19 12.87 13.30
C GLU A 263 -21.35 12.03 13.86
N ARG A 264 -21.21 10.70 13.82
CA ARG A 264 -22.15 9.74 14.41
C ARG A 264 -22.18 9.73 15.93
N MET A 265 -21.18 10.33 16.59
CA MET A 265 -21.13 10.48 18.05
C MET A 265 -21.84 11.77 18.48
N PRO A 266 -22.45 11.81 19.68
CA PRO A 266 -23.16 13.00 20.17
C PRO A 266 -22.21 14.18 20.39
N VAL A 267 -22.70 15.40 20.15
CA VAL A 267 -21.96 16.64 20.44
C VAL A 267 -21.81 16.79 21.95
N ALA A 268 -20.66 17.29 22.39
CA ALA A 268 -20.40 17.55 23.80
C ALA A 268 -21.30 18.67 24.32
N VAL A 269 -21.97 18.43 25.44
CA VAL A 269 -22.68 19.49 26.17
C VAL A 269 -21.65 20.48 26.72
N ALA A 270 -21.97 21.79 26.66
CA ALA A 270 -21.07 22.83 27.16
C ALA A 270 -20.66 22.56 28.63
N GLY A 271 -19.36 22.62 28.90
CA GLY A 271 -18.79 22.36 30.23
C GLY A 271 -18.56 20.89 30.60
N GLN A 272 -19.06 19.93 29.80
CA GLN A 272 -18.84 18.50 30.04
C GLN A 272 -17.72 17.94 29.13
N PRO A 273 -16.96 16.94 29.59
CA PRO A 273 -16.10 16.16 28.71
C PRO A 273 -16.94 15.51 27.60
N GLY A 274 -16.62 15.80 26.35
CA GLY A 274 -17.28 15.16 25.21
C GLY A 274 -16.86 13.69 25.04
N PRO A 275 -17.55 12.92 24.17
CA PRO A 275 -17.26 11.50 23.99
C PRO A 275 -15.87 11.19 23.42
N LEU A 276 -15.19 12.19 22.84
CA LEU A 276 -13.82 12.09 22.33
C LEU A 276 -12.79 12.79 23.22
N ALA A 277 -13.14 13.17 24.46
CA ALA A 277 -12.23 13.86 25.37
C ALA A 277 -10.97 13.04 25.74
N ARG A 278 -10.99 11.72 25.49
CA ARG A 278 -9.87 10.79 25.72
C ARG A 278 -9.23 10.28 24.44
N LEU A 279 -9.61 10.80 23.26
CA LEU A 279 -9.11 10.30 21.99
C LEU A 279 -7.63 10.65 21.83
N GLU A 280 -6.76 9.63 21.92
CA GLU A 280 -5.31 9.73 21.84
C GLU A 280 -4.81 9.61 20.39
N ARG A 281 -5.46 8.73 19.60
CA ARG A 281 -5.02 8.37 18.25
C ARG A 281 -6.21 8.12 17.33
N ILE A 282 -6.11 8.64 16.12
CA ILE A 282 -6.93 8.20 14.97
C ILE A 282 -6.03 7.50 13.95
N GLY A 283 -6.65 6.68 13.11
CA GLY A 283 -5.95 6.00 12.03
C GLY A 283 -5.40 6.98 11.00
N THR A 284 -4.97 6.45 9.86
CA THR A 284 -4.39 7.27 8.79
C THR A 284 -5.44 8.17 8.16
N VAL A 285 -5.18 9.48 8.15
CA VAL A 285 -5.96 10.47 7.41
C VAL A 285 -5.34 10.62 6.02
N VAL A 286 -6.09 10.23 5.00
CA VAL A 286 -5.68 10.38 3.60
C VAL A 286 -6.05 11.78 3.11
N LEU A 287 -5.08 12.49 2.57
CA LEU A 287 -5.26 13.81 1.98
C LEU A 287 -5.29 13.69 0.44
N SER A 288 -6.33 13.05 -0.11
CA SER A 288 -6.45 12.67 -1.54
C SER A 288 -7.39 13.55 -2.37
N ALA A 289 -7.84 14.70 -1.84
CA ALA A 289 -8.74 15.60 -2.56
C ALA A 289 -8.10 16.19 -3.84
N ASN A 290 -8.93 16.32 -4.89
CA ASN A 290 -8.53 16.83 -6.22
C ASN A 290 -8.05 18.29 -6.21
N SER A 291 -8.47 19.07 -5.22
CA SER A 291 -8.07 20.47 -5.05
C SER A 291 -7.64 20.74 -3.61
N ASN A 292 -6.76 21.73 -3.43
CA ASN A 292 -6.35 22.16 -2.11
C ASN A 292 -7.52 22.71 -1.30
N ALA A 293 -8.45 23.45 -1.92
CA ALA A 293 -9.66 23.94 -1.27
C ALA A 293 -10.52 22.81 -0.69
N ALA A 294 -10.73 21.72 -1.45
CA ALA A 294 -11.47 20.55 -0.96
C ALA A 294 -10.70 19.84 0.17
N ARG A 295 -9.37 19.80 0.10
CA ARG A 295 -8.52 19.26 1.16
C ARG A 295 -8.62 20.09 2.44
N ALA A 296 -8.56 21.42 2.34
CA ALA A 296 -8.71 22.34 3.46
C ALA A 296 -10.09 22.18 4.11
N ALA A 297 -11.16 22.18 3.30
CA ALA A 297 -12.52 21.95 3.78
C ALA A 297 -12.69 20.61 4.50
N ALA A 298 -12.09 19.53 3.99
CA ALA A 298 -12.11 18.22 4.63
C ALA A 298 -11.38 18.21 5.98
N VAL A 299 -10.23 18.89 6.07
CA VAL A 299 -9.46 19.04 7.33
C VAL A 299 -10.23 19.90 8.33
N ASP A 300 -10.84 20.99 7.90
CA ASP A 300 -11.64 21.86 8.75
C ASP A 300 -12.89 21.15 9.27
N ARG A 301 -13.57 20.36 8.43
CA ARG A 301 -14.70 19.53 8.86
C ARG A 301 -14.27 18.48 9.88
N LEU A 302 -13.15 17.79 9.65
CA LEU A 302 -12.60 16.84 10.62
C LEU A 302 -12.27 17.52 11.95
N ARG A 303 -11.60 18.68 11.90
CA ARG A 303 -11.27 19.48 13.07
C ARG A 303 -12.53 19.90 13.84
N ALA A 304 -13.55 20.40 13.14
CA ALA A 304 -14.82 20.80 13.73
C ALA A 304 -15.52 19.60 14.39
N ALA A 305 -15.53 18.44 13.73
CA ALA A 305 -16.11 17.22 14.26
C ALA A 305 -15.42 16.74 15.55
N LEU A 306 -14.08 16.73 15.57
CA LEU A 306 -13.29 16.38 16.74
C LEU A 306 -13.51 17.37 17.90
N TRP A 307 -13.49 18.67 17.59
CA TRP A 307 -13.62 19.73 18.60
C TRP A 307 -14.98 19.75 19.28
N SER A 308 -16.07 19.67 18.50
CA SER A 308 -17.44 19.67 19.03
C SER A 308 -17.75 18.43 19.87
N ARG A 309 -16.93 17.39 19.77
CA ARG A 309 -17.02 16.13 20.54
C ARG A 309 -16.00 16.03 21.67
N GLY A 310 -15.32 17.13 21.98
CA GLY A 310 -14.45 17.24 23.17
C GLY A 310 -12.98 16.87 22.96
N CYS A 311 -12.56 16.50 21.74
CA CYS A 311 -11.16 16.20 21.43
C CYS A 311 -10.36 17.51 21.26
N ARG A 312 -10.01 18.16 22.38
CA ARG A 312 -9.30 19.47 22.35
C ARG A 312 -7.79 19.35 22.52
N ARG A 313 -7.33 18.40 23.33
CA ARG A 313 -5.91 18.25 23.73
C ARG A 313 -5.49 16.79 23.93
N SER A 314 -6.37 15.84 23.65
CA SER A 314 -6.12 14.42 23.89
C SER A 314 -5.34 13.76 22.77
N LEU A 315 -5.45 14.28 21.53
CA LEU A 315 -4.83 13.66 20.36
C LEU A 315 -3.30 13.85 20.41
N THR A 316 -2.58 12.76 20.64
CA THR A 316 -1.12 12.73 20.74
C THR A 316 -0.46 12.17 19.48
N GLU A 317 -1.19 11.40 18.68
CA GLU A 317 -0.70 10.81 17.44
C GLU A 317 -1.70 11.03 16.28
N LEU A 318 -1.19 11.57 15.17
CA LEU A 318 -1.94 11.75 13.93
C LEU A 318 -1.07 11.29 12.76
N THR A 319 -1.51 10.23 12.07
CA THR A 319 -0.82 9.75 10.86
C THR A 319 -1.49 10.36 9.64
N LEU A 320 -0.72 11.10 8.84
CA LEU A 320 -1.18 11.65 7.56
C LEU A 320 -0.61 10.83 6.40
N GLN A 321 -1.46 10.47 5.46
CA GLN A 321 -1.05 9.90 4.17
C GLN A 321 -1.44 10.88 3.07
N MET A 322 -0.45 11.50 2.45
CA MET A 322 -0.72 12.38 1.31
C MET A 322 -0.94 11.51 0.07
N GLY A 323 -2.20 11.44 -0.35
CA GLY A 323 -2.62 10.76 -1.56
C GLY A 323 -2.26 11.61 -2.76
N PHE A 324 -0.99 11.57 -3.18
CA PHE A 324 -0.60 12.11 -4.47
C PHE A 324 -1.21 11.21 -5.55
N ARG A 325 -2.41 11.59 -6.05
CA ARG A 325 -3.06 10.94 -7.19
C ARG A 325 -2.03 10.92 -8.33
N SER A 326 -1.54 9.74 -8.67
CA SER A 326 -0.72 9.43 -9.86
C SER A 326 0.81 9.47 -9.80
N SER A 327 1.47 9.59 -8.65
CA SER A 327 2.88 9.16 -8.57
C SER A 327 3.09 8.23 -7.39
N ARG A 328 3.35 6.95 -7.68
CA ARG A 328 3.88 5.92 -6.77
C ARG A 328 4.69 6.60 -5.65
N VAL A 329 4.29 6.40 -4.39
CA VAL A 329 4.88 6.91 -3.12
C VAL A 329 6.40 7.12 -3.16
N GLY A 330 6.85 8.15 -3.87
CA GLY A 330 8.19 8.11 -4.46
C GLY A 330 8.62 9.40 -5.09
N ASN A 331 7.73 10.28 -5.54
CA ASN A 331 8.12 11.59 -6.02
C ASN A 331 7.80 12.68 -4.98
N PHE A 332 8.68 13.66 -4.83
CA PHE A 332 8.44 14.90 -4.08
C PHE A 332 8.16 16.03 -5.08
N GLU A 333 6.99 16.66 -4.99
CA GLU A 333 6.59 17.76 -5.87
C GLU A 333 7.13 19.09 -5.36
N LEU A 334 7.84 19.83 -6.20
CA LEU A 334 8.46 21.11 -5.84
C LEU A 334 7.54 22.30 -6.10
N SER A 335 6.55 22.18 -7.01
CA SER A 335 5.61 23.29 -7.26
C SER A 335 4.74 23.64 -6.05
N LEU A 336 4.69 22.79 -5.02
CA LEU A 336 4.00 23.08 -3.75
C LEU A 336 4.51 24.35 -3.05
N PHE A 337 5.74 24.78 -3.33
CA PHE A 337 6.34 25.97 -2.72
C PHE A 337 5.80 27.29 -3.26
N TYR A 338 5.12 27.24 -4.42
CA TYR A 338 4.42 28.37 -5.04
C TYR A 338 2.91 28.30 -4.88
N SER A 339 2.40 27.30 -4.15
CA SER A 339 0.98 27.19 -3.88
C SER A 339 0.51 28.37 -3.01
N ASP A 340 -0.61 29.00 -3.34
CA ASP A 340 -1.25 30.03 -2.50
C ASP A 340 -1.52 29.54 -1.07
N ASP A 341 -1.71 28.23 -0.91
CA ASP A 341 -1.92 27.55 0.36
C ASP A 341 -0.63 27.23 1.15
N PHE A 342 0.56 27.59 0.63
CA PHE A 342 1.80 27.36 1.36
C PHE A 342 1.84 28.28 2.59
N PRO A 343 1.98 27.74 3.81
CA PRO A 343 1.84 28.55 5.02
C PRO A 343 2.94 29.60 5.10
N PRO A 344 2.62 30.90 5.31
CA PRO A 344 3.64 31.95 5.46
C PRO A 344 4.48 31.78 6.72
N ASN A 345 4.00 30.98 7.69
CA ASN A 345 4.71 30.62 8.92
C ASN A 345 4.59 29.11 9.17
N PRO A 346 5.38 28.27 8.47
CA PRO A 346 5.28 26.82 8.56
C PRO A 346 5.62 26.35 9.98
N SER A 347 4.72 25.61 10.61
CA SER A 347 4.94 25.06 11.95
C SER A 347 6.13 24.08 11.98
N THR A 348 6.76 23.90 13.14
CA THR A 348 7.85 22.92 13.31
C THR A 348 7.44 21.51 12.87
N LEU A 349 6.19 21.12 13.13
CA LEU A 349 5.64 19.85 12.69
C LEU A 349 5.57 19.76 11.15
N PHE A 350 5.06 20.81 10.49
CA PHE A 350 5.03 20.88 9.02
C PHE A 350 6.44 20.75 8.43
N LYS A 351 7.42 21.53 8.92
CA LYS A 351 8.82 21.45 8.50
C LYS A 351 9.38 20.02 8.65
N THR A 352 9.09 19.39 9.78
CA THR A 352 9.53 18.01 10.08
C THR A 352 8.95 17.01 9.09
N ILE A 353 7.65 17.10 8.79
CA ILE A 353 6.96 16.24 7.82
C ILE A 353 7.58 16.43 6.43
N MET A 354 7.78 17.68 5.98
CA MET A 354 8.38 17.98 4.68
C MET A 354 9.78 17.37 4.53
N ARG A 355 10.64 17.51 5.55
CA ARG A 355 11.96 16.88 5.56
C ARG A 355 11.89 15.36 5.49
N GLN A 356 10.98 14.73 6.25
CA GLN A 356 10.83 13.28 6.23
C GLN A 356 10.35 12.77 4.86
N LEU A 357 9.48 13.51 4.18
CA LEU A 357 9.00 13.18 2.84
C LEU A 357 10.12 13.31 1.81
N ALA A 358 10.87 14.42 1.83
CA ALA A 358 12.01 14.62 0.94
C ALA A 358 13.05 13.50 1.10
N ARG A 359 13.42 13.14 2.34
CA ARG A 359 14.38 12.06 2.62
C ARG A 359 13.93 10.67 2.15
N ARG A 360 12.61 10.45 2.04
CA ARG A 360 12.03 9.18 1.58
C ARG A 360 11.76 9.15 0.08
N ALA A 361 11.79 10.30 -0.59
CA ALA A 361 11.49 10.42 -2.00
C ALA A 361 12.52 9.67 -2.85
N LYS A 362 12.02 8.89 -3.80
CA LYS A 362 12.78 8.20 -4.86
C LYS A 362 12.95 9.07 -6.11
N GLY A 363 12.25 10.19 -6.20
CA GLY A 363 12.39 11.18 -7.24
C GLY A 363 11.90 12.55 -6.82
N VAL A 364 12.28 13.56 -7.58
CA VAL A 364 11.91 14.97 -7.41
C VAL A 364 11.24 15.42 -8.69
N VAL A 365 10.08 16.07 -8.57
CA VAL A 365 9.31 16.54 -9.72
C VAL A 365 9.04 18.03 -9.54
N TYR A 366 9.19 18.81 -10.61
CA TYR A 366 8.64 20.16 -10.71
C TYR A 366 7.57 20.16 -11.80
N THR A 367 6.31 20.32 -11.39
CA THR A 367 5.18 20.41 -12.33
C THR A 367 4.82 21.87 -12.58
N ILE A 368 5.05 22.36 -13.79
CA ILE A 368 4.54 23.66 -14.24
C ILE A 368 3.02 23.56 -14.41
N THR A 369 2.32 24.42 -13.68
CA THR A 369 0.88 24.58 -13.69
C THR A 369 0.48 25.89 -14.38
N GLN A 370 -0.81 26.07 -14.63
CA GLN A 370 -1.32 27.34 -15.18
C GLN A 370 -1.03 28.51 -14.23
N HIS A 371 -0.99 28.24 -12.92
CA HIS A 371 -0.69 29.22 -11.88
C HIS A 371 0.73 29.77 -12.04
N ASP A 372 1.71 28.91 -12.36
CA ASP A 372 3.12 29.30 -12.55
C ASP A 372 3.34 30.20 -13.78
N LEU A 373 2.37 30.27 -14.70
CA LEU A 373 2.42 31.18 -15.85
C LEU A 373 1.85 32.57 -15.54
N THR A 374 1.01 32.68 -14.52
CA THR A 374 0.33 33.92 -14.16
C THR A 374 0.87 34.55 -12.88
N HIS A 375 1.69 33.82 -12.12
CA HIS A 375 2.28 34.28 -10.85
C HIS A 375 3.82 34.22 -10.92
N PRO A 376 4.52 35.16 -10.24
CA PRO A 376 5.97 35.20 -10.23
C PRO A 376 6.54 33.98 -9.49
N VAL A 377 7.14 33.05 -10.24
CA VAL A 377 7.91 31.92 -9.67
C VAL A 377 9.35 32.29 -9.35
N ASP A 378 9.77 33.51 -9.66
CA ASP A 378 11.10 34.04 -9.37
C ASP A 378 11.24 34.59 -7.93
N SER A 379 10.14 34.71 -7.20
CA SER A 379 10.07 35.35 -5.89
C SER A 379 9.36 34.48 -4.83
N PRO A 380 9.91 33.30 -4.46
CA PRO A 380 9.31 32.45 -3.43
C PRO A 380 9.31 33.16 -2.07
N SER A 381 8.33 32.84 -1.23
CA SER A 381 8.28 33.38 0.14
C SER A 381 9.47 32.91 0.98
N ASP A 382 9.91 33.74 1.95
CA ASP A 382 10.98 33.38 2.90
C ASP A 382 10.71 32.04 3.61
N ALA A 383 9.43 31.78 3.91
CA ALA A 383 8.99 30.52 4.49
C ALA A 383 9.22 29.33 3.55
N ALA A 384 8.93 29.48 2.26
CA ALA A 384 9.18 28.45 1.26
C ALA A 384 10.68 28.20 1.12
N VAL A 385 11.47 29.27 1.04
CA VAL A 385 12.94 29.20 0.97
C VAL A 385 13.53 28.47 2.19
N ASP A 386 13.12 28.82 3.42
CA ASP A 386 13.57 28.17 4.65
C ASP A 386 13.26 26.66 4.65
N VAL A 387 12.05 26.28 4.25
CA VAL A 387 11.67 24.86 4.16
C VAL A 387 12.49 24.15 3.10
N ALA A 388 12.55 24.68 1.88
CA ALA A 388 13.25 24.10 0.73
C ALA A 388 14.74 23.89 1.02
N SER A 389 15.39 24.88 1.63
CA SER A 389 16.81 24.84 2.02
C SER A 389 17.13 23.74 3.04
N SER A 390 16.14 23.35 3.85
CA SER A 390 16.27 22.30 4.87
C SER A 390 16.00 20.88 4.36
N LEU A 391 15.57 20.72 3.11
CA LEU A 391 15.26 19.42 2.53
C LEU A 391 16.52 18.68 2.08
N SER A 392 16.54 17.36 2.29
CA SER A 392 17.51 16.46 1.68
C SER A 392 16.81 15.37 0.90
N PHE A 393 17.37 15.03 -0.27
CA PHE A 393 16.83 14.04 -1.21
C PHE A 393 17.78 12.84 -1.33
N ASP A 394 18.21 12.31 -0.19
CA ASP A 394 19.23 11.24 -0.09
C ASP A 394 18.91 9.98 -0.91
N ARG A 395 17.63 9.73 -1.23
CA ARG A 395 17.14 8.55 -1.95
C ARG A 395 16.62 8.84 -3.35
N ALA A 396 16.64 10.10 -3.77
CA ALA A 396 16.11 10.49 -5.07
C ALA A 396 17.06 10.03 -6.17
N LYS A 397 16.55 9.17 -7.06
CA LYS A 397 17.29 8.67 -8.23
C LYS A 397 16.91 9.41 -9.51
N LYS A 398 15.72 10.00 -9.53
CA LYS A 398 15.13 10.61 -10.72
C LYS A 398 14.68 12.03 -10.44
N VAL A 399 15.04 12.96 -11.31
CA VAL A 399 14.55 14.34 -11.31
C VAL A 399 13.74 14.57 -12.58
N SER A 400 12.61 15.24 -12.47
CA SER A 400 11.74 15.48 -13.63
C SER A 400 11.10 16.86 -13.62
N VAL A 401 10.95 17.44 -14.80
CA VAL A 401 10.18 18.65 -15.03
C VAL A 401 9.11 18.33 -16.05
N GLN A 402 7.87 18.64 -15.70
CA GLN A 402 6.70 18.37 -16.54
C GLN A 402 5.76 19.57 -16.51
N ALA A 403 4.97 19.75 -17.56
CA ALA A 403 3.95 20.78 -17.62
C ALA A 403 2.57 20.12 -17.69
N ASN A 404 1.66 20.52 -16.80
CA ASN A 404 0.28 20.06 -16.79
C ASN A 404 -0.65 21.22 -17.14
N ILE A 405 -0.46 21.75 -18.34
CA ILE A 405 -1.24 22.88 -18.87
C ILE A 405 -1.73 22.56 -20.28
N ASN A 406 -2.82 23.23 -20.67
CA ASN A 406 -3.17 23.33 -22.08
C ASN A 406 -2.02 24.00 -22.85
N PRO A 407 -1.87 23.72 -24.17
CA PRO A 407 -0.80 24.32 -24.96
C PRO A 407 -0.76 25.84 -24.74
N PRO A 408 0.33 26.38 -24.19
CA PRO A 408 0.46 27.81 -23.97
C PRO A 408 0.55 28.51 -25.33
N PRO A 409 0.28 29.83 -25.40
CA PRO A 409 0.55 30.61 -26.59
C PRO A 409 1.96 30.35 -27.16
N PRO A 410 2.15 30.39 -28.49
CA PRO A 410 3.47 30.43 -29.08
C PRO A 410 4.31 31.53 -28.41
N HIS A 411 5.60 31.27 -28.19
CA HIS A 411 6.53 32.20 -27.54
C HIS A 411 6.31 32.53 -26.05
N THR A 412 5.38 31.88 -25.34
CA THR A 412 5.38 31.95 -23.86
C THR A 412 6.76 31.56 -23.30
N PRO A 413 7.40 32.43 -22.49
CA PRO A 413 8.72 32.15 -21.93
C PRO A 413 8.65 31.03 -20.90
N SER A 414 9.74 30.27 -20.78
CA SER A 414 9.88 29.18 -19.81
C SER A 414 10.04 29.75 -18.39
N PRO A 415 9.16 29.40 -17.43
CA PRO A 415 9.27 29.87 -16.05
C PRO A 415 10.60 29.49 -15.40
N GLN A 416 11.17 30.39 -14.59
CA GLN A 416 12.43 30.19 -13.86
C GLN A 416 12.16 30.14 -12.35
N PRO A 417 11.84 28.96 -11.81
CA PRO A 417 11.52 28.80 -10.39
C PRO A 417 12.77 28.91 -9.50
N THR A 418 13.00 30.06 -8.90
CA THR A 418 14.16 30.33 -8.04
C THR A 418 14.19 29.48 -6.77
N ILE A 419 13.07 28.84 -6.36
CA ILE A 419 13.06 27.87 -5.25
C ILE A 419 14.06 26.73 -5.46
N ILE A 420 14.32 26.38 -6.73
CA ILE A 420 15.25 25.30 -7.09
C ILE A 420 16.69 25.67 -6.69
N GLU A 421 17.05 26.95 -6.76
CA GLU A 421 18.39 27.44 -6.40
C GLU A 421 18.69 27.21 -4.92
N HIS A 422 17.66 27.25 -4.07
CA HIS A 422 17.75 27.02 -2.63
C HIS A 422 17.80 25.53 -2.23
N LEU A 423 17.61 24.60 -3.17
CA LEU A 423 17.67 23.17 -2.87
C LEU A 423 19.13 22.70 -2.68
N GLN A 424 19.30 21.74 -1.77
CA GLN A 424 20.53 20.96 -1.66
C GLN A 424 20.74 20.08 -2.90
N PRO A 425 22.00 19.74 -3.26
CA PRO A 425 22.28 18.80 -4.34
C PRO A 425 21.59 17.44 -4.17
N PHE A 426 21.41 16.70 -5.27
CA PHE A 426 20.79 15.39 -5.34
C PHE A 426 21.84 14.30 -5.53
N PRO A 427 22.50 13.81 -4.45
CA PRO A 427 23.72 13.01 -4.56
C PRO A 427 23.51 11.64 -5.23
N GLN A 428 22.28 11.11 -5.26
CA GLN A 428 21.96 9.82 -5.88
C GLN A 428 21.16 9.94 -7.19
N ALA A 429 20.85 11.17 -7.63
CA ALA A 429 20.06 11.36 -8.83
C ALA A 429 20.95 11.18 -10.07
N ASP A 430 20.63 10.16 -10.85
CA ASP A 430 21.35 9.79 -12.07
C ASP A 430 20.50 10.01 -13.33
N THR A 431 19.23 10.40 -13.17
CA THR A 431 18.28 10.54 -14.27
C THR A 431 17.61 11.91 -14.24
N LEU A 432 17.70 12.66 -15.34
CA LEU A 432 16.96 13.91 -15.56
C LEU A 432 15.94 13.73 -16.69
N ARG A 433 14.68 14.13 -16.48
CA ARG A 433 13.66 14.14 -17.54
C ARG A 433 12.96 15.48 -17.66
N ILE A 434 12.82 15.97 -18.88
CA ILE A 434 12.20 17.26 -19.16
C ILE A 434 11.17 17.07 -20.24
N HIS A 435 9.92 17.44 -19.97
CA HIS A 435 8.79 17.14 -20.85
C HIS A 435 8.10 18.42 -21.33
N GLY A 436 8.45 18.95 -22.50
CA GLY A 436 7.81 20.10 -23.12
C GLY A 436 8.64 21.38 -23.05
N ARG A 437 8.41 22.30 -23.99
CA ARG A 437 9.20 23.54 -24.19
C ARG A 437 9.36 24.40 -22.93
N LEU A 438 8.29 24.62 -22.18
CA LEU A 438 8.31 25.51 -21.01
C LEU A 438 9.22 25.03 -19.86
N ASN A 439 9.65 23.78 -19.92
CA ASN A 439 10.38 23.14 -18.84
C ASN A 439 11.90 23.30 -18.94
N ALA A 440 12.40 23.96 -19.99
CA ALA A 440 13.82 24.11 -20.23
C ALA A 440 14.55 24.86 -19.11
N SER A 441 14.03 26.02 -18.69
CA SER A 441 14.63 26.86 -17.63
C SER A 441 14.69 26.12 -16.30
N ALA A 442 13.56 25.59 -15.82
CA ALA A 442 13.52 24.77 -14.61
C ALA A 442 14.39 23.51 -14.71
N GLY A 443 14.42 22.87 -15.89
CA GLY A 443 15.27 21.72 -16.16
C GLY A 443 16.76 22.03 -16.07
N ARG A 444 17.19 23.21 -16.54
CA ARG A 444 18.55 23.71 -16.41
C ARG A 444 18.94 23.97 -14.96
N LEU A 445 18.06 24.57 -14.16
CA LEU A 445 18.29 24.77 -12.72
C LEU A 445 18.41 23.43 -11.97
N LEU A 446 17.59 22.45 -12.32
CA LEU A 446 17.66 21.11 -11.69
C LEU A 446 18.87 20.30 -12.16
N ALA A 447 19.33 20.51 -13.40
CA ALA A 447 20.56 19.91 -13.89
C ALA A 447 21.77 20.31 -13.02
N ASP A 448 21.83 21.57 -12.59
CA ASP A 448 22.87 22.07 -11.68
C ASP A 448 22.88 21.35 -10.32
N LYS A 449 21.76 20.78 -9.88
CA LYS A 449 21.66 20.06 -8.61
C LYS A 449 22.03 18.58 -8.70
N LEU A 450 22.29 18.03 -9.89
CA LEU A 450 22.60 16.60 -10.07
C LEU A 450 24.02 16.23 -9.65
N ALA A 451 24.23 14.93 -9.41
CA ALA A 451 25.54 14.37 -9.14
C ALA A 451 26.48 14.49 -10.37
N ASN A 452 27.78 14.30 -10.15
CA ASN A 452 28.78 14.37 -11.21
C ASN A 452 28.66 13.25 -12.26
N GLN A 453 27.97 12.16 -11.92
CA GLN A 453 27.69 11.06 -12.81
C GLN A 453 26.18 10.98 -13.06
N VAL A 454 25.77 11.26 -14.29
CA VAL A 454 24.38 11.19 -14.73
C VAL A 454 24.26 10.03 -15.71
N ALA A 455 23.42 9.05 -15.40
CA ALA A 455 23.19 7.91 -16.28
C ALA A 455 22.38 8.31 -17.51
N GLU A 456 21.36 9.15 -17.35
CA GLU A 456 20.41 9.45 -18.41
C GLU A 456 19.87 10.89 -18.32
N VAL A 457 19.90 11.63 -19.43
CA VAL A 457 19.14 12.87 -19.61
C VAL A 457 18.16 12.67 -20.74
N VAL A 458 16.86 12.88 -20.50
CA VAL A 458 15.80 12.74 -21.51
C VAL A 458 15.07 14.06 -21.66
N THR A 459 15.06 14.63 -22.85
CA THR A 459 14.20 15.75 -23.21
C THR A 459 13.15 15.27 -24.20
N VAL A 460 11.87 15.54 -23.90
CA VAL A 460 10.71 15.13 -24.69
C VAL A 460 9.99 16.38 -25.13
N ARG A 461 9.82 16.61 -26.44
CA ARG A 461 9.20 17.83 -26.98
C ARG A 461 9.81 19.14 -26.46
N VAL A 462 11.14 19.15 -26.29
CA VAL A 462 11.91 20.34 -25.94
C VAL A 462 12.72 20.74 -27.18
N PRO A 463 12.67 22.00 -27.64
CA PRO A 463 13.49 22.45 -28.75
C PRO A 463 14.98 22.09 -28.55
N ALA A 464 15.69 21.80 -29.63
CA ALA A 464 17.07 21.32 -29.52
C ALA A 464 18.00 22.32 -28.82
N ALA A 465 17.87 23.61 -29.13
CA ALA A 465 18.62 24.68 -28.48
C ALA A 465 18.41 24.70 -26.96
N ASP A 466 17.15 24.55 -26.52
CA ASP A 466 16.76 24.51 -25.11
C ASP A 466 17.28 23.24 -24.42
N ALA A 467 17.19 22.08 -25.10
CA ALA A 467 17.71 20.81 -24.60
C ALA A 467 19.24 20.88 -24.40
N LEU A 468 19.95 21.53 -25.31
CA LEU A 468 21.37 21.78 -25.15
C LEU A 468 21.68 22.78 -24.03
N GLY A 469 20.83 23.79 -23.83
CA GLY A 469 20.90 24.71 -22.69
C GLY A 469 20.76 23.98 -21.34
N VAL A 470 19.91 22.97 -21.26
CA VAL A 470 19.81 22.07 -20.09
C VAL A 470 21.12 21.32 -19.87
N LEU A 471 21.72 20.76 -20.92
CA LEU A 471 23.00 20.07 -20.81
C LEU A 471 24.11 21.03 -20.36
N GLY A 472 24.10 22.28 -20.82
CA GLY A 472 25.00 23.32 -20.32
C GLY A 472 24.83 23.60 -18.82
N GLY A 473 23.62 23.43 -18.28
CA GLY A 473 23.34 23.48 -16.84
C GLY A 473 23.99 22.34 -16.03
N LEU A 474 24.34 21.22 -16.67
CA LEU A 474 25.16 20.19 -16.02
C LEU A 474 26.61 20.64 -15.85
N GLY A 475 27.12 21.51 -16.72
CA GLY A 475 28.51 21.97 -16.72
C GLY A 475 29.52 20.90 -17.18
N GLY A 476 30.71 21.35 -17.57
CA GLY A 476 31.75 20.53 -18.20
C GLY A 476 32.46 19.56 -17.27
N GLY A 477 32.31 19.71 -15.95
CA GLY A 477 32.89 18.81 -14.95
C GLY A 477 32.12 17.49 -14.75
N ARG A 478 30.99 17.30 -15.43
CA ARG A 478 30.12 16.13 -15.26
C ARG A 478 30.23 15.14 -16.42
N VAL A 479 29.85 13.89 -16.14
CA VAL A 479 29.78 12.80 -17.13
C VAL A 479 28.32 12.34 -17.26
N VAL A 480 27.85 12.29 -18.51
CA VAL A 480 26.52 11.81 -18.88
C VAL A 480 26.64 10.59 -19.77
N ARG A 481 26.18 9.43 -19.31
CA ARG A 481 26.30 8.20 -20.10
C ARG A 481 25.40 8.22 -21.34
N GLN A 482 24.20 8.78 -21.21
CA GLN A 482 23.24 8.82 -22.30
C GLN A 482 22.40 10.09 -22.27
N VAL A 483 22.30 10.76 -23.41
CA VAL A 483 21.36 11.85 -23.65
C VAL A 483 20.36 11.40 -24.71
N ALA A 484 19.07 11.61 -24.45
CA ALA A 484 17.99 11.36 -25.39
C ALA A 484 17.22 12.67 -25.65
N ILE A 485 17.20 13.15 -26.89
CA ILE A 485 16.51 14.37 -27.31
C ILE A 485 15.41 14.00 -28.30
N ASP A 486 14.15 14.23 -27.93
CA ASP A 486 13.02 14.12 -28.85
C ASP A 486 12.93 15.36 -29.74
N LEU A 487 13.14 15.16 -31.04
CA LEU A 487 13.10 16.21 -32.05
C LEU A 487 11.67 16.60 -32.46
N GLY A 488 10.63 15.91 -31.96
CA GLY A 488 9.26 16.19 -32.37
C GLY A 488 9.06 16.05 -33.89
N GLU A 489 8.42 17.05 -34.50
CA GLU A 489 8.33 17.20 -35.96
C GLU A 489 9.66 17.78 -36.46
N LEU A 490 10.49 16.93 -37.10
CA LEU A 490 11.85 17.21 -37.56
C LEU A 490 12.02 18.58 -38.28
N GLY A 491 12.38 19.62 -37.53
CA GLY A 491 12.99 20.86 -38.02
C GLY A 491 14.50 20.82 -37.75
N THR A 492 15.30 20.53 -38.76
CA THR A 492 16.75 20.25 -38.62
C THR A 492 17.60 21.51 -38.55
N ASP A 493 17.06 22.61 -39.06
CA ASP A 493 17.76 23.91 -39.15
C ASP A 493 18.04 24.50 -37.76
N GLU A 494 17.34 24.05 -36.73
CA GLU A 494 17.53 24.51 -35.34
C GLU A 494 18.73 23.86 -34.61
N ILE A 495 19.30 22.75 -35.09
CA ILE A 495 20.34 22.01 -34.35
C ILE A 495 21.76 22.55 -34.63
N VAL A 496 22.01 23.03 -35.85
CA VAL A 496 23.37 23.36 -36.33
C VAL A 496 23.91 24.66 -35.73
N VAL A 497 23.04 25.66 -35.51
CA VAL A 497 23.44 27.00 -35.04
C VAL A 497 23.80 27.05 -33.54
N PRO A 498 23.08 26.37 -32.62
CA PRO A 498 23.39 26.46 -31.19
C PRO A 498 24.66 25.71 -30.76
N ALA A 499 25.05 24.64 -31.45
CA ALA A 499 26.15 23.77 -31.02
C ALA A 499 27.51 24.50 -30.95
N ALA A 500 27.75 25.46 -31.86
CA ALA A 500 29.00 26.24 -31.90
C ALA A 500 29.13 27.27 -30.76
N GLY A 501 28.01 27.64 -30.10
CA GLY A 501 28.00 28.63 -29.02
C GLY A 501 28.12 28.04 -27.61
N LEU A 502 28.04 26.71 -27.49
CA LEU A 502 27.97 26.06 -26.20
C LEU A 502 29.36 25.69 -25.71
N THR A 503 29.92 26.58 -24.91
CA THR A 503 31.06 26.24 -24.06
C THR A 503 30.55 25.53 -22.81
N ASN A 504 31.35 24.61 -22.23
CA ASN A 504 31.05 23.93 -20.96
C ASN A 504 29.99 22.80 -21.00
N LEU A 505 29.84 22.07 -22.12
CA LEU A 505 29.04 20.85 -22.15
C LEU A 505 29.70 19.72 -21.34
N PRO A 506 28.90 18.86 -20.66
CA PRO A 506 29.43 17.70 -19.96
C PRO A 506 30.03 16.71 -20.94
N ARG A 507 30.86 15.79 -20.42
CA ARG A 507 31.27 14.63 -21.20
C ARG A 507 30.07 13.74 -21.45
N ILE A 508 29.73 13.45 -22.71
CA ILE A 508 28.57 12.62 -23.07
C ILE A 508 29.06 11.40 -23.83
N ASP A 509 28.73 10.18 -23.39
CA ASP A 509 29.17 8.98 -24.12
C ASP A 509 28.27 8.71 -25.35
N LYS A 510 26.95 8.87 -25.18
CA LYS A 510 25.95 8.54 -26.20
C LYS A 510 24.90 9.63 -26.32
N LEU A 511 24.71 10.14 -27.53
CA LEU A 511 23.65 11.09 -27.86
C LEU A 511 22.62 10.39 -28.74
N CYS A 512 21.36 10.38 -28.34
CA CYS A 512 20.27 9.74 -29.06
C CYS A 512 19.21 10.77 -29.40
N PHE A 513 18.97 11.01 -30.67
CA PHE A 513 17.80 11.73 -31.14
C PHE A 513 16.64 10.76 -31.28
N SER A 514 15.45 11.15 -30.85
CA SER A 514 14.23 10.40 -31.08
C SER A 514 13.30 11.23 -31.95
N CYS A 515 12.65 10.61 -32.94
CA CYS A 515 11.55 11.24 -33.66
C CYS A 515 10.26 10.52 -33.26
N LEU A 516 9.39 11.22 -32.53
CA LEU A 516 8.08 10.75 -32.10
C LEU A 516 6.94 11.33 -32.97
N ALA A 517 7.22 11.89 -34.14
CA ALA A 517 6.19 12.38 -35.07
C ALA A 517 6.07 11.46 -36.28
N PRO A 518 4.90 11.40 -36.96
CA PRO A 518 4.73 10.58 -38.15
C PRO A 518 5.59 11.14 -39.26
N VAL A 519 6.67 10.43 -39.56
CA VAL A 519 7.43 10.70 -40.77
C VAL A 519 6.75 9.96 -41.91
N PRO A 520 6.34 10.64 -42.99
CA PRO A 520 5.87 9.97 -44.20
C PRO A 520 6.92 8.96 -44.67
N VAL A 521 6.50 7.73 -44.89
CA VAL A 521 7.39 6.59 -45.17
C VAL A 521 8.23 6.82 -46.44
N GLU A 522 7.62 7.44 -47.45
CA GLU A 522 8.18 7.57 -48.80
C GLU A 522 9.49 8.39 -48.85
N ASP A 523 9.74 9.27 -47.87
CA ASP A 523 10.93 10.14 -47.84
C ASP A 523 11.73 10.07 -46.53
N ALA A 524 11.37 9.17 -45.61
CA ALA A 524 11.95 9.14 -44.28
C ALA A 524 13.49 9.00 -44.31
N GLY A 525 14.03 8.10 -45.14
CA GLY A 525 15.47 7.93 -45.29
C GLY A 525 16.18 9.21 -45.79
N SER A 526 15.63 9.86 -46.82
CA SER A 526 16.18 11.10 -47.40
C SER A 526 16.14 12.26 -46.40
N ARG A 527 15.04 12.43 -45.67
CA ARG A 527 14.90 13.46 -44.63
C ARG A 527 15.89 13.25 -43.49
N ILE A 528 16.08 11.99 -43.07
CA ILE A 528 17.07 11.64 -42.05
C ILE A 528 18.49 11.94 -42.53
N ARG A 529 18.81 11.59 -43.79
CA ARG A 529 20.13 11.89 -44.38
C ARG A 529 20.38 13.40 -44.50
N ALA A 530 19.34 14.17 -44.84
CA ALA A 530 19.40 15.63 -44.87
C ALA A 530 19.56 16.23 -43.46
N ALA A 531 18.91 15.64 -42.46
CA ALA A 531 19.02 16.05 -41.06
C ALA A 531 20.42 15.84 -40.49
N PHE A 532 21.01 14.67 -40.76
CA PHE A 532 22.33 14.28 -40.26
C PHE A 532 23.39 14.52 -41.33
N THR A 533 23.68 15.79 -41.61
CA THR A 533 24.79 16.13 -42.51
C THR A 533 26.14 15.77 -41.88
N SER A 534 27.15 15.53 -42.72
CA SER A 534 28.52 15.32 -42.24
C SER A 534 29.04 16.54 -41.44
N ALA A 535 28.56 17.75 -41.74
CA ALA A 535 28.93 18.96 -41.01
C ALA A 535 28.35 18.97 -39.60
N LEU A 536 27.08 18.60 -39.43
CA LEU A 536 26.46 18.47 -38.11
C LEU A 536 27.16 17.40 -37.27
N LEU A 537 27.41 16.23 -37.84
CA LEU A 537 28.10 15.15 -37.12
C LEU A 537 29.50 15.54 -36.68
N SER A 538 30.29 16.17 -37.56
CA SER A 538 31.60 16.72 -37.18
C SER A 538 31.46 17.73 -36.04
N ALA A 539 30.53 18.68 -36.14
CA ALA A 539 30.29 19.65 -35.07
C ALA A 539 29.95 18.97 -33.74
N LEU A 540 29.07 17.95 -33.73
CA LEU A 540 28.71 17.22 -32.51
C LEU A 540 29.91 16.48 -31.91
N PHE A 541 30.69 15.75 -32.71
CA PHE A 541 31.86 15.02 -32.22
C PHE A 541 33.01 15.95 -31.79
N ASP A 542 33.16 17.12 -32.43
CA ASP A 542 34.21 18.08 -32.09
C ASP A 542 33.87 18.89 -30.82
N HIS A 543 32.59 19.19 -30.58
CA HIS A 543 32.17 20.07 -29.48
C HIS A 543 31.67 19.34 -28.23
N ILE A 544 31.28 18.06 -28.34
CA ILE A 544 30.79 17.28 -27.20
C ILE A 544 31.91 16.36 -26.68
N PRO A 545 32.49 16.63 -25.50
CA PRO A 545 33.58 15.84 -24.98
C PRO A 545 33.18 14.38 -24.78
N GLY A 546 34.02 13.45 -25.25
CA GLY A 546 33.84 12.01 -25.04
C GLY A 546 32.70 11.35 -25.81
N LEU A 547 32.10 12.03 -26.78
CA LEU A 547 31.02 11.48 -27.61
C LEU A 547 31.51 10.30 -28.44
N GLN A 548 30.97 9.11 -28.15
CA GLN A 548 31.34 7.86 -28.83
C GLN A 548 30.38 7.56 -29.98
N SER A 549 29.09 7.86 -29.78
CA SER A 549 28.06 7.55 -30.76
C SER A 549 26.91 8.53 -30.74
N VAL A 550 26.37 8.78 -31.93
CA VAL A 550 25.14 9.53 -32.17
C VAL A 550 24.12 8.57 -32.76
N ALA A 551 23.00 8.37 -32.08
CA ALA A 551 21.92 7.53 -32.54
C ALA A 551 20.72 8.37 -32.97
N LEU A 552 20.00 7.92 -34.00
CA LEU A 552 18.66 8.39 -34.31
C LEU A 552 17.70 7.21 -34.16
N SER A 553 16.74 7.33 -33.25
CA SER A 553 15.68 6.36 -33.03
C SER A 553 14.37 6.89 -33.59
N VAL A 554 13.77 6.16 -34.51
CA VAL A 554 12.38 6.40 -34.96
C VAL A 554 11.54 5.36 -34.24
N ALA A 555 10.79 5.80 -33.22
CA ALA A 555 9.88 4.93 -32.48
C ALA A 555 8.60 4.76 -33.31
N TRP A 556 7.95 3.58 -33.22
CA TRP A 556 6.54 3.22 -33.51
C TRP A 556 6.42 1.80 -34.09
N SER A 557 5.19 1.34 -34.38
CA SER A 557 4.93 0.12 -35.17
C SER A 557 5.50 0.31 -36.57
N VAL A 558 6.81 0.08 -36.70
CA VAL A 558 7.60 0.37 -37.88
C VAL A 558 7.04 -0.43 -39.05
N PRO A 559 6.41 0.21 -40.06
CA PRO A 559 6.08 -0.47 -41.31
C PRO A 559 7.40 -0.94 -41.93
N ASP A 560 7.45 -2.15 -42.50
CA ASP A 560 8.68 -2.65 -43.14
C ASP A 560 9.18 -1.70 -44.24
N ASP A 561 8.28 -0.95 -44.86
CA ASP A 561 8.56 0.10 -45.84
C ASP A 561 9.42 1.24 -45.29
N LEU A 562 9.31 1.59 -44.01
CA LEU A 562 10.17 2.59 -43.37
C LEU A 562 11.60 2.06 -43.25
N VAL A 563 11.77 0.77 -42.90
CA VAL A 563 13.08 0.12 -42.87
C VAL A 563 13.68 0.08 -44.28
N ALA A 564 12.86 -0.21 -45.29
CA ALA A 564 13.28 -0.24 -46.69
C ALA A 564 13.72 1.16 -47.17
N SER A 565 12.93 2.20 -46.90
CA SER A 565 13.25 3.61 -47.18
C SER A 565 14.56 4.05 -46.53
N MET A 566 14.77 3.70 -45.26
CA MET A 566 16.03 3.98 -44.57
C MET A 566 17.21 3.25 -45.22
N ARG A 567 17.09 1.95 -45.53
CA ARG A 567 18.16 1.21 -46.23
C ARG A 567 18.49 1.81 -47.60
N ALA A 568 17.48 2.22 -48.36
CA ALA A 568 17.66 2.82 -49.67
C ALA A 568 18.38 4.17 -49.61
N ALA A 569 18.28 4.91 -48.50
CA ALA A 569 18.98 6.18 -48.35
C ALA A 569 20.50 6.06 -48.05
N PHE A 570 20.96 4.87 -47.62
CA PHE A 570 22.36 4.60 -47.21
C PHE A 570 23.04 3.53 -48.09
N THR A 571 22.95 3.68 -49.42
CA THR A 571 23.49 2.72 -50.41
C THR A 571 25.02 2.62 -50.43
N ASP A 572 25.73 3.68 -50.03
CA ASP A 572 27.17 3.85 -50.26
C ASP A 572 28.01 3.38 -49.05
N GLY A 573 27.81 2.13 -48.64
CA GLY A 573 28.65 1.50 -47.61
C GLY A 573 28.34 1.92 -46.17
N TRP A 574 27.09 2.26 -45.86
CA TRP A 574 26.66 2.67 -44.51
C TRP A 574 27.56 3.75 -43.88
N THR A 575 27.83 4.83 -44.62
CA THR A 575 28.56 5.99 -44.09
C THR A 575 27.79 7.29 -44.27
N ILE A 576 28.03 8.26 -43.38
CA ILE A 576 27.67 9.67 -43.57
C ILE A 576 28.97 10.46 -43.56
N GLY A 577 29.45 10.86 -44.74
CA GLY A 577 30.79 11.44 -44.87
C GLY A 577 31.85 10.44 -44.41
N ARG A 578 32.61 10.79 -43.36
CA ARG A 578 33.64 9.91 -42.77
C ARG A 578 33.15 9.00 -41.64
N PHE A 579 31.87 9.11 -41.26
CA PHE A 579 31.36 8.42 -40.07
C PHE A 579 30.65 7.12 -40.44
N PRO A 580 31.05 5.97 -39.84
CA PRO A 580 30.36 4.70 -40.06
C PRO A 580 28.99 4.72 -39.38
N VAL A 581 28.02 4.10 -40.04
CA VAL A 581 26.63 3.98 -39.62
C VAL A 581 26.27 2.51 -39.46
N THR A 582 25.50 2.18 -38.43
CA THR A 582 24.88 0.87 -38.28
C THR A 582 23.39 1.05 -38.05
N MET A 583 22.59 0.06 -38.46
CA MET A 583 21.15 0.06 -38.21
C MET A 583 20.79 -1.11 -37.30
N ALA A 584 20.15 -0.80 -36.18
CA ALA A 584 19.58 -1.77 -35.26
C ALA A 584 18.06 -1.71 -35.31
N ARG A 585 17.41 -2.86 -35.44
CA ARG A 585 15.94 -2.98 -35.36
C ARG A 585 15.57 -3.50 -33.97
N GLY A 586 14.81 -2.69 -33.23
CA GLY A 586 14.14 -3.10 -32.00
C GLY A 586 12.72 -3.59 -32.28
N THR A 587 12.02 -4.06 -31.24
CA THR A 587 10.62 -4.49 -31.33
C THR A 587 9.65 -3.35 -31.65
N SER A 588 10.01 -2.10 -31.31
CA SER A 588 9.16 -0.92 -31.44
C SER A 588 9.89 0.32 -32.00
N TYR A 589 11.08 0.14 -32.56
CA TYR A 589 11.87 1.23 -33.12
C TYR A 589 12.89 0.73 -34.15
N VAL A 590 13.28 1.63 -35.06
CA VAL A 590 14.52 1.50 -35.83
C VAL A 590 15.51 2.51 -35.29
N ARG A 591 16.75 2.09 -35.08
CA ARG A 591 17.83 2.96 -34.62
C ARG A 591 18.98 2.97 -35.63
N LEU A 592 19.32 4.13 -36.14
CA LEU A 592 20.60 4.37 -36.82
C LEU A 592 21.61 4.80 -35.77
N ILE A 593 22.82 4.24 -35.80
CA ILE A 593 23.90 4.54 -34.85
C ILE A 593 25.12 4.93 -35.67
N VAL A 594 25.56 6.17 -35.49
CA VAL A 594 26.74 6.76 -36.11
C VAL A 594 27.87 6.77 -35.07
N PHE A 595 29.06 6.28 -35.43
CA PHE A 595 30.22 6.26 -34.53
C PHE A 595 31.25 7.33 -34.92
N ALA A 596 32.05 7.76 -33.95
CA ALA A 596 33.20 8.65 -34.20
C ALA A 596 34.20 7.97 -35.15
N SER A 597 34.85 8.76 -36.03
CA SER A 597 35.84 8.22 -36.97
C SER A 597 37.11 7.78 -36.22
N GLY A 598 37.44 6.48 -36.27
CA GLY A 598 38.66 5.92 -35.67
C GLY A 598 38.49 5.25 -34.30
N GLY A 599 37.25 5.01 -33.87
CA GLY A 599 36.91 4.28 -32.64
C GLY A 599 36.32 2.90 -32.86
#